data_AF-A0A2S9XXQ5-F1
#
_entry.id   AF-A0A2S9XXQ5-F1
#
_cell.length_a   1.000
_cell.length_b   1.000
_cell.length_c   1.000
_cell.angle_alpha   90.00
_cell.angle_beta   90.00
_cell.angle_gamma   90.00
#
_symmetry.space_group_name_H-M   'P 1'
#
loop_
_entity.id
_entity.type
_entity.pdbx_description
1 polymer ?
#
loop_
_entity_poly.entity_id
_entity_poly.type
_entity_poly.pdbx_seq_one_letter_code
_entity_poly.pdbx_strand_id
1 'polypeptide(L)'
;MASPDRGRPGEQMSQQTLLRVVAKMTIPFILVFGVYVILHGEIGPGGGFQGGVILAAAFILYGLVFGADELRRRIPPPIIDACMALGALFYASVGLASLLRGGTFLDYGMLKPHHAGDGEALGMSLVEYGVGLTVCSVMVTIYLMISERRSTIRPGEEGL
;
A
#
# COMPACT_ATOMS: atom_id res chain seq x y z
N MET A 1 -1.89 28.89 33.73
CA MET A 1 -2.40 27.63 33.16
C MET A 1 -3.33 28.02 32.01
N ALA A 2 -2.82 28.08 30.79
CA ALA A 2 -3.57 28.57 29.63
C ALA A 2 -4.56 27.50 29.15
N SER A 3 -5.83 27.87 29.01
CA SER A 3 -6.86 27.02 28.41
C SER A 3 -6.51 26.72 26.95
N PRO A 4 -6.71 25.50 26.44
CA PRO A 4 -6.50 25.22 25.03
C PRO A 4 -7.52 26.02 24.21
N ASP A 5 -7.02 26.89 23.35
CA ASP A 5 -7.79 27.68 22.40
C ASP A 5 -8.50 26.73 21.42
N ARG A 6 -9.75 26.37 21.74
CA ARG A 6 -10.61 25.60 20.83
C ARG A 6 -11.05 26.57 19.74
N GLY A 7 -10.38 26.53 18.58
CA GLY A 7 -10.72 27.33 17.40
C GLY A 7 -12.22 27.29 17.11
N ARG A 8 -12.78 28.42 16.65
CA ARG A 8 -14.23 28.64 16.57
C ARG A 8 -14.89 27.57 15.68
N PRO A 9 -16.14 27.13 15.94
CA PRO A 9 -16.78 26.03 15.21
C PRO A 9 -16.75 26.18 13.67
N GLY A 10 -16.83 27.40 13.15
CA GLY A 10 -16.71 27.70 11.72
C GLY A 10 -15.32 27.49 11.11
N GLU A 11 -14.24 27.69 11.87
CA GLU A 11 -12.87 27.44 11.41
C GLU A 11 -12.56 25.94 11.33
N GLN A 12 -13.05 25.15 12.28
CA GLN A 12 -12.86 23.69 12.30
C GLN A 12 -13.55 23.01 11.10
N MET A 13 -14.77 23.44 10.75
CA MET A 13 -15.50 22.96 9.57
C MET A 13 -14.79 23.29 8.26
N SER A 14 -14.22 24.50 8.15
CA SER A 14 -13.46 24.92 6.97
C SER A 14 -12.16 24.10 6.81
N GLN A 15 -11.41 23.90 7.90
CA GLN A 15 -10.18 23.10 7.88
C GLN A 15 -10.44 21.64 7.48
N GLN A 16 -11.49 21.01 8.02
CA GLN A 16 -11.87 19.64 7.64
C GLN A 16 -12.28 19.54 6.16
N THR A 17 -12.96 20.56 5.65
CA THR A 17 -13.36 20.61 4.23
C THR A 17 -12.16 20.76 3.32
N LEU A 18 -11.23 21.68 3.66
CA LEU A 18 -9.99 21.87 2.92
C LEU A 18 -9.16 20.58 2.86
N LEU A 19 -8.97 19.90 4.00
CA LEU A 19 -8.21 18.66 4.06
C LEU A 19 -8.81 17.56 3.18
N ARG A 20 -10.15 17.43 3.18
CA ARG A 20 -10.85 16.47 2.31
C ARG A 20 -10.67 16.77 0.83
N VAL A 21 -10.73 18.04 0.44
CA VAL A 21 -10.53 18.47 -0.94
C VAL A 21 -9.10 18.18 -1.40
N VAL A 22 -8.11 18.60 -0.61
CA VAL A 22 -6.69 18.38 -0.92
C VAL A 22 -6.39 16.88 -0.99
N ALA A 23 -6.80 16.09 0.00
CA ALA A 23 -6.57 14.65 -0.02
C ALA A 23 -7.19 13.97 -1.25
N LYS A 24 -8.42 14.32 -1.61
CA LYS A 24 -9.10 13.76 -2.79
C LYS A 24 -8.39 14.11 -4.10
N MET A 25 -7.75 15.27 -4.17
CA MET A 25 -6.89 15.62 -5.32
C MET A 25 -5.54 14.89 -5.27
N THR A 26 -4.90 14.77 -4.11
CA THR A 26 -3.55 14.20 -3.99
C THR A 26 -3.50 12.67 -4.13
N ILE A 27 -4.49 11.95 -3.60
CA ILE A 27 -4.57 10.48 -3.64
C ILE A 27 -4.33 9.90 -5.04
N PRO A 28 -5.02 10.33 -6.13
CA PRO A 28 -4.77 9.78 -7.46
C PRO A 28 -3.33 10.01 -7.94
N PHE A 29 -2.70 11.14 -7.61
CA PHE A 29 -1.29 11.37 -7.95
C PHE A 29 -0.35 10.41 -7.20
N ILE A 30 -0.60 10.17 -5.91
CA ILE A 30 0.18 9.19 -5.13
C ILE A 30 0.04 7.79 -5.73
N LEU A 31 -1.18 7.40 -6.11
CA LEU A 31 -1.45 6.09 -6.71
C LEU A 31 -0.73 5.92 -8.05
N VAL A 32 -0.84 6.90 -8.96
CA VAL A 32 -0.15 6.86 -10.26
C VAL A 32 1.37 6.82 -10.07
N PHE A 33 1.90 7.64 -9.15
CA PHE A 33 3.33 7.66 -8.86
C PHE A 33 3.82 6.35 -8.24
N GLY A 34 3.07 5.76 -7.30
CA GLY A 34 3.40 4.46 -6.71
C GLY A 34 3.41 3.35 -7.76
N VAL A 35 2.42 3.32 -8.66
CA VAL A 35 2.40 2.38 -9.79
C VAL A 35 3.61 2.60 -10.70
N TYR A 36 3.96 3.84 -11.03
CA TYR A 36 5.14 4.17 -11.84
C TYR A 36 6.43 3.62 -11.21
N VAL A 37 6.62 3.82 -9.89
CA VAL A 37 7.79 3.34 -9.14
C VAL A 37 7.88 1.81 -9.11
N ILE A 38 6.74 1.11 -9.05
CA ILE A 38 6.70 -0.36 -9.14
C ILE A 38 7.07 -0.81 -10.56
N LEU A 39 6.49 -0.18 -11.59
CA LEU A 39 6.67 -0.61 -12.98
C LEU A 39 8.08 -0.35 -13.53
N HIS A 40 8.81 0.62 -12.97
CA HIS A 40 10.14 1.00 -13.43
C HIS A 40 11.25 0.70 -12.41
N GLY A 41 10.98 -0.18 -11.43
CA GLY A 41 11.93 -0.53 -10.39
C GLY A 41 13.21 -1.19 -10.91
N GLU A 42 13.10 -2.00 -11.96
CA GLU A 42 14.26 -2.69 -12.57
C GLU A 42 15.25 -1.74 -13.27
N ILE A 43 14.83 -0.54 -13.68
CA ILE A 43 15.63 0.40 -14.51
C ILE A 43 16.09 1.64 -13.73
N GLY A 44 15.45 1.94 -12.59
CA GLY A 44 15.66 3.18 -11.84
C GLY A 44 15.71 2.99 -10.33
N PRO A 45 15.98 4.06 -9.56
CA PRO A 45 15.91 3.98 -8.11
C PRO A 45 14.46 3.73 -7.67
N GLY A 46 14.18 2.57 -7.09
CA GLY A 46 12.81 2.19 -6.75
C GLY A 46 12.67 0.68 -6.57
N GLY A 47 11.47 0.18 -6.89
CA GLY A 47 11.12 -1.22 -6.78
C GLY A 47 9.75 -1.45 -6.14
N GLY A 48 9.41 -2.73 -6.04
CA GLY A 48 8.17 -3.20 -5.43
C GLY A 48 7.97 -2.67 -4.01
N PHE A 49 9.01 -2.70 -3.17
CA PHE A 49 8.89 -2.28 -1.78
C PHE A 49 8.56 -0.79 -1.64
N GLN A 50 9.37 0.10 -2.22
CA GLN A 50 9.16 1.54 -2.10
C GLN A 50 7.84 1.96 -2.76
N GLY A 51 7.55 1.41 -3.95
CA GLY A 51 6.30 1.66 -4.65
C GLY A 51 5.07 1.18 -3.87
N GLY A 52 5.15 -0.01 -3.25
CA GLY A 52 4.09 -0.53 -2.37
C GLY A 52 3.85 0.36 -1.15
N VAL A 53 4.90 0.91 -0.53
CA VAL A 53 4.77 1.89 0.56
C VAL A 53 4.11 3.18 0.08
N ILE A 54 4.46 3.68 -1.11
CA ILE A 54 3.83 4.87 -1.70
C ILE A 54 2.33 4.62 -1.95
N LEU A 55 1.95 3.46 -2.51
CA LEU A 55 0.55 3.10 -2.68
C LEU A 55 -0.19 3.03 -1.33
N ALA A 56 0.41 2.40 -0.32
CA ALA A 56 -0.15 2.37 1.02
C ALA A 56 -0.37 3.77 1.61
N ALA A 57 0.54 4.71 1.35
CA ALA A 57 0.40 6.09 1.82
C ALA A 57 -0.88 6.76 1.28
N ALA A 58 -1.32 6.43 0.06
CA ALA A 58 -2.59 6.93 -0.48
C ALA A 58 -3.80 6.43 0.33
N PHE A 59 -3.82 5.13 0.68
CA PHE A 59 -4.88 4.54 1.50
C PHE A 59 -4.84 5.02 2.95
N ILE A 60 -3.64 5.17 3.51
CA ILE A 60 -3.45 5.72 4.87
C ILE A 60 -3.93 7.17 4.91
N LEU A 61 -3.57 8.00 3.92
CA LEU A 61 -4.07 9.37 3.79
C LEU A 61 -5.60 9.38 3.72
N TYR A 62 -6.20 8.48 2.94
CA TYR A 62 -7.65 8.33 2.89
C TYR A 62 -8.23 8.01 4.28
N GLY A 63 -7.69 7.02 4.98
CA GLY A 63 -8.14 6.65 6.32
C GLY A 63 -7.99 7.78 7.35
N LEU A 64 -6.92 8.56 7.28
CA LEU A 64 -6.69 9.70 8.17
C LEU A 64 -7.69 10.84 7.95
N VAL A 65 -8.13 11.06 6.70
CA VAL A 65 -8.98 12.20 6.33
C VAL A 65 -10.48 11.86 6.35
N PHE A 66 -10.84 10.64 5.98
CA PHE A 66 -12.22 10.18 5.87
C PHE A 66 -12.63 9.19 6.96
N GLY A 67 -11.66 8.68 7.73
CA GLY A 67 -11.88 7.72 8.83
C GLY A 67 -11.45 6.30 8.47
N ALA A 68 -10.88 5.59 9.44
CA ALA A 68 -10.44 4.20 9.28
C ALA A 68 -11.61 3.24 9.02
N ASP A 69 -12.78 3.50 9.62
CA ASP A 69 -13.99 2.70 9.38
C ASP A 69 -14.50 2.83 7.93
N GLU A 70 -14.43 4.04 7.37
CA GLU A 70 -14.80 4.28 5.97
C GLU A 70 -13.80 3.60 5.01
N LEU A 71 -12.49 3.64 5.32
CA LEU A 71 -11.49 2.89 4.57
C LEU A 71 -11.78 1.39 4.61
N ARG A 72 -12.10 0.83 5.79
CA ARG A 72 -12.43 -0.59 5.97
C ARG A 72 -13.69 -1.00 5.22
N ARG A 73 -14.69 -0.11 5.11
CA ARG A 73 -15.89 -0.35 4.31
C ARG A 73 -15.56 -0.41 2.82
N ARG A 74 -14.63 0.43 2.34
CA ARG A 74 -14.23 0.47 0.93
C ARG A 74 -13.29 -0.66 0.55
N ILE A 75 -12.41 -1.07 1.46
CA ILE A 75 -11.42 -2.11 1.25
C ILE A 75 -11.51 -3.08 2.45
N PRO A 76 -12.43 -4.05 2.40
CA PRO A 76 -12.66 -4.95 3.51
C PRO A 76 -11.44 -5.86 3.77
N PRO A 77 -11.17 -6.25 5.03
CA PRO A 77 -9.98 -7.02 5.39
C PRO A 77 -9.74 -8.29 4.55
N PRO A 78 -10.76 -9.11 4.21
CA PRO A 78 -10.53 -10.29 3.36
C PRO A 78 -9.93 -9.97 1.98
N ILE A 79 -10.22 -8.80 1.42
CA ILE A 79 -9.63 -8.36 0.15
C ILE A 79 -8.17 -7.97 0.35
N ILE A 80 -7.85 -7.29 1.45
CA ILE A 80 -6.47 -6.91 1.78
C ILE A 80 -5.62 -8.17 2.02
N ASP A 81 -6.15 -9.14 2.78
CA ASP A 81 -5.52 -10.42 3.05
C ASP A 81 -5.32 -11.23 1.77
N ALA A 82 -6.32 -11.25 0.88
CA ALA A 82 -6.20 -11.89 -0.43
C ALA A 82 -5.12 -11.22 -1.29
N CYS A 83 -5.07 -9.88 -1.37
CA CYS A 83 -4.02 -9.16 -2.07
C CYS A 83 -2.63 -9.46 -1.51
N MET A 84 -2.50 -9.51 -0.19
CA MET A 84 -1.26 -9.87 0.50
C MET A 84 -0.80 -11.29 0.11
N ALA A 85 -1.70 -12.26 0.18
CA ALA A 85 -1.41 -13.64 -0.19
C ALA A 85 -1.12 -13.79 -1.69
N LEU A 86 -1.85 -13.09 -2.55
CA LEU A 86 -1.64 -13.09 -4.00
C LEU A 86 -0.28 -12.52 -4.38
N GLY A 87 0.16 -11.42 -3.74
CA GLY A 87 1.49 -10.86 -3.98
C GLY A 87 2.62 -11.83 -3.59
N ALA A 88 2.49 -12.47 -2.43
CA ALA A 88 3.44 -13.50 -1.98
C ALA A 88 3.42 -14.75 -2.88
N LEU A 89 2.24 -15.17 -3.32
CA LEU A 89 2.08 -16.27 -4.27
C LEU A 89 2.71 -15.94 -5.61
N PHE A 90 2.57 -14.70 -6.09
CA PHE A 90 3.18 -14.26 -7.34
C PHE A 90 4.71 -14.35 -7.26
N TYR A 91 5.31 -13.84 -6.18
CA TYR A 91 6.74 -14.02 -5.89
C TYR A 91 7.18 -15.49 -5.93
N ALA A 92 6.47 -16.35 -5.19
CA ALA A 92 6.77 -17.77 -5.13
C ALA A 92 6.60 -18.47 -6.49
N SER A 93 5.60 -18.05 -7.28
CA SER A 93 5.33 -18.62 -8.60
C SER A 93 6.43 -18.31 -9.61
N VAL A 94 7.05 -17.12 -9.54
CA VAL A 94 8.21 -16.78 -10.37
C VAL A 94 9.38 -17.70 -10.04
N GLY A 95 9.69 -17.89 -8.76
CA GLY A 95 10.77 -18.79 -8.35
C GLY A 95 10.49 -20.26 -8.69
N LEU A 96 9.23 -20.70 -8.58
CA LEU A 96 8.81 -22.04 -9.02
C LEU A 96 8.94 -22.20 -10.54
N ALA A 97 8.61 -21.17 -11.33
CA ALA A 97 8.78 -21.20 -12.77
C ALA A 97 10.25 -21.36 -13.19
N SER A 98 11.18 -20.73 -12.48
CA SER A 98 12.63 -20.94 -12.69
C SER A 98 13.05 -22.38 -12.38
N LEU A 99 12.57 -22.98 -11.28
CA LEU A 99 12.84 -24.37 -10.92
C LEU A 99 12.30 -25.36 -11.96
N LEU A 100 11.07 -25.15 -12.44
CA LEU A 100 10.44 -26.00 -13.47
C LEU A 100 11.18 -25.96 -14.81
N ARG A 101 11.99 -24.93 -15.04
CA ARG A 101 12.87 -24.81 -16.21
C ARG A 101 14.29 -25.35 -16.01
N GLY A 102 14.55 -26.00 -14.87
CA GLY A 102 15.84 -26.63 -14.56
C GLY A 102 16.86 -25.70 -13.93
N GLY A 103 16.48 -24.47 -13.58
CA GLY A 103 17.30 -23.52 -12.83
C GLY A 103 17.21 -23.72 -11.32
N THR A 104 17.86 -22.82 -10.58
CA THR A 104 17.64 -22.69 -9.14
C THR A 104 16.46 -21.75 -8.84
N PHE A 105 16.00 -21.68 -7.58
CA PHE A 105 14.90 -20.79 -7.20
C PHE A 105 15.28 -19.33 -7.47
N LEU A 106 14.44 -18.61 -8.23
CA LEU A 106 14.68 -17.23 -8.72
C LEU A 106 15.88 -17.10 -9.67
N ASP A 107 16.30 -18.19 -10.31
CA ASP A 107 17.19 -18.13 -11.46
C ASP A 107 16.42 -17.56 -12.67
N TYR A 108 16.42 -16.23 -12.79
CA TYR A 108 15.61 -15.52 -13.78
C TYR A 108 16.09 -15.76 -15.21
N GLY A 109 17.37 -16.05 -15.44
CA GLY A 109 17.91 -16.35 -16.77
C GLY A 109 17.20 -17.55 -17.42
N MET A 110 16.70 -18.48 -16.59
CA MET A 110 15.92 -19.63 -17.07
C MET A 110 14.50 -19.27 -17.52
N LEU A 111 13.97 -18.08 -17.24
CA LEU A 111 12.64 -17.67 -17.72
C LEU A 111 12.62 -17.43 -19.24
N LYS A 112 13.71 -16.90 -19.79
CA LYS A 112 13.93 -16.67 -21.23
C LYS A 112 15.37 -17.03 -21.63
N PRO A 113 15.69 -18.33 -21.71
CA PRO A 113 17.07 -18.79 -21.91
C PRO A 113 17.66 -18.45 -23.29
N HIS A 114 16.82 -18.08 -24.26
CA HIS A 114 17.26 -17.76 -25.63
C HIS A 114 17.63 -16.28 -25.87
N HIS A 115 17.37 -15.40 -24.90
CA HIS A 115 17.71 -13.97 -24.98
C HIS A 115 18.40 -13.55 -23.69
N ALA A 116 19.73 -13.36 -23.74
CA ALA A 116 20.50 -12.98 -22.56
C ALA A 116 20.03 -11.63 -22.00
N GLY A 117 19.69 -11.56 -20.72
CA GLY A 117 19.21 -10.34 -20.04
C GLY A 117 17.68 -10.19 -19.99
N ASP A 118 16.94 -10.75 -20.95
CA ASP A 118 15.48 -10.64 -21.00
C ASP A 118 14.78 -11.44 -19.89
N GLY A 119 15.38 -12.56 -19.49
CA GLY A 119 14.88 -13.40 -18.40
C GLY A 119 15.02 -12.68 -17.06
N GLU A 120 16.18 -12.06 -16.84
CA GLU A 120 16.53 -11.28 -15.66
C GLU A 120 15.61 -10.08 -15.46
N ALA A 121 15.42 -9.27 -16.51
CA ALA A 121 14.49 -8.15 -16.46
C ALA A 121 13.06 -8.61 -16.14
N LEU A 122 12.55 -9.59 -16.90
CA LEU A 122 11.20 -10.11 -16.68
C LEU A 122 11.03 -10.67 -15.25
N GLY A 123 11.98 -11.46 -14.78
CA GLY A 123 11.94 -12.03 -13.43
C GLY A 123 11.95 -10.97 -12.34
N MET A 124 12.82 -9.96 -12.47
CA MET A 124 12.91 -8.84 -11.54
C MET A 124 11.60 -8.03 -11.51
N SER A 125 11.09 -7.61 -12.67
CA SER A 125 9.80 -6.93 -12.79
C SER A 125 8.66 -7.70 -12.12
N LEU A 126 8.50 -9.00 -12.43
CA LEU A 126 7.41 -9.79 -11.89
C LEU A 126 7.51 -9.93 -10.35
N VAL A 127 8.71 -10.14 -9.83
CA VAL A 127 8.96 -10.16 -8.39
C VAL A 127 8.59 -8.82 -7.74
N GLU A 128 8.99 -7.71 -8.35
CA GLU A 128 8.67 -6.38 -7.84
C GLU A 128 7.16 -6.13 -7.79
N TYR A 129 6.40 -6.62 -8.76
CA TYR A 129 4.94 -6.44 -8.78
C TYR A 129 4.28 -7.21 -7.62
N GLY A 130 4.71 -8.46 -7.38
CA GLY A 130 4.24 -9.28 -6.26
C GLY A 130 4.62 -8.69 -4.91
N VAL A 131 5.86 -8.24 -4.77
CA VAL A 131 6.35 -7.56 -3.56
C VAL A 131 5.58 -6.26 -3.32
N GLY A 132 5.36 -5.44 -4.34
CA GLY A 132 4.64 -4.17 -4.19
C GLY A 132 3.19 -4.35 -3.76
N LEU A 133 2.48 -5.34 -4.30
CA LEU A 133 1.13 -5.67 -3.87
C LEU A 133 1.10 -6.14 -2.41
N THR A 134 2.07 -7.00 -2.02
CA THR A 134 2.18 -7.52 -0.64
C THR A 134 2.47 -6.38 0.33
N VAL A 135 3.47 -5.56 0.04
CA VAL A 135 3.90 -4.45 0.90
C VAL A 135 2.77 -3.43 1.07
N CYS A 136 2.07 -3.06 -0.01
CA CYS A 136 0.91 -2.19 0.06
C CYS A 136 -0.15 -2.75 1.02
N SER A 137 -0.49 -4.03 0.85
CA SER A 137 -1.51 -4.70 1.66
C SER A 137 -1.13 -4.79 3.15
N VAL A 138 0.12 -5.16 3.45
CA VAL A 138 0.64 -5.23 4.82
C VAL A 138 0.64 -3.85 5.49
N MET A 139 1.10 -2.81 4.79
CA MET A 139 1.13 -1.45 5.36
C MET A 139 -0.29 -0.92 5.66
N VAL A 140 -1.26 -1.16 4.79
CA VAL A 140 -2.66 -0.81 5.04
C VAL A 140 -3.22 -1.60 6.22
N THR A 141 -2.91 -2.89 6.32
CA THR A 141 -3.32 -3.75 7.44
C THR A 141 -2.77 -3.23 8.77
N ILE A 142 -1.48 -2.91 8.83
CA ILE A 142 -0.83 -2.33 10.02
C ILE A 142 -1.53 -1.03 10.43
N TYR A 143 -1.82 -0.15 9.47
CA TYR A 143 -2.55 1.09 9.74
C TYR A 143 -3.95 0.83 10.34
N LEU A 144 -4.72 -0.09 9.78
CA LEU A 144 -6.06 -0.43 10.26
C LEU A 144 -5.99 -1.03 11.67
N MET A 145 -5.05 -1.96 11.93
CA MET A 145 -4.85 -2.54 13.25
C MET A 145 -4.47 -1.50 14.32
N ILE A 146 -3.61 -0.54 13.97
CA ILE A 146 -3.24 0.56 14.88
C ILE A 146 -4.43 1.49 15.13
N SER A 147 -5.27 1.69 14.11
CA SER A 147 -6.45 2.57 14.21
C SER A 147 -7.54 1.97 15.10
N GLU A 148 -7.74 0.65 15.05
CA GLU A 148 -8.71 -0.08 15.89
C GLU A 148 -8.38 0.01 17.39
N ARG A 149 -7.10 -0.08 17.79
CA ARG A 149 -6.73 0.01 19.22
C ARG A 149 -7.10 1.34 19.87
N ARG A 150 -7.25 2.40 19.06
CA ARG A 150 -7.54 3.76 19.56
C ARG A 150 -9.01 3.96 19.88
N SER A 151 -9.93 3.23 19.23
CA SER A 151 -11.37 3.33 19.50
C SER A 151 -11.78 2.56 20.76
N THR A 152 -11.07 1.48 21.11
CA THR A 152 -11.37 0.68 22.33
C THR A 152 -10.97 1.35 23.64
N ILE A 153 -10.13 2.40 23.63
CA ILE A 153 -9.63 3.08 24.85
C ILE A 153 -10.52 4.25 25.30
N ARG A 154 -11.52 4.67 24.50
CA ARG A 154 -12.48 5.73 24.89
C ARG A 154 -13.95 5.28 25.02
N PRO A 155 -14.34 4.31 25.87
CA PRO A 155 -15.76 3.96 26.07
C PRO A 155 -16.53 4.85 27.07
N GLY A 156 -16.10 6.09 27.40
CA GLY A 156 -16.53 6.74 28.67
C GLY A 156 -16.93 8.21 28.68
N GLU A 157 -17.00 8.95 27.56
CA GLU A 157 -17.30 10.40 27.57
C GLU A 157 -18.48 10.81 26.67
N GLU A 158 -19.53 9.99 26.58
CA GLU A 158 -20.79 10.38 25.90
C GLU A 158 -22.04 10.22 26.79
N GLY A 159 -21.88 10.37 28.10
CA GLY A 159 -23.01 10.30 29.03
C GLY A 159 -22.71 10.85 30.40
N LEU A 160 -22.58 12.17 30.52
CA LEU A 160 -22.95 12.92 31.72
C LEU A 160 -23.30 14.37 31.37
#